data_AF-A0A3S4X6Y9-F1
#
_entry.id   AF-A0A3S4X6Y9-F1
#
_cell.length_a   1.000
_cell.length_b   1.000
_cell.length_c   1.000
_cell.angle_alpha   90.00
_cell.angle_beta   90.00
_cell.angle_gamma   90.00
#
_symmetry.space_group_name_H-M   'P 1'
#
loop_
_entity.id
_entity.type
_entity.pdbx_description
1 polymer ?
#
loop_
_entity_poly.entity_id
_entity_poly.type
_entity_poly.pdbx_seq_one_letter_code
_entity_poly.pdbx_strand_id
1 'polypeptide(L)'
;MELLDRATFLEWMERIMKRFDDLKQTAPDIPQRPMIDGEPLLDNQEVCMMLQVSKRTLQRYRASGTLPYHIVYHKTWYLESEILAFMQTHFTENLKRKRKRPPKGT
;
A
#
# COMPACT_ATOMS: atom_id res chain seq x y z
N MET A 1 34.96 14.89 -16.69
CA MET A 1 33.55 14.66 -16.35
C MET A 1 33.25 15.65 -15.23
N GLU A 2 32.64 16.79 -15.56
CA GLU A 2 32.37 17.84 -14.58
C GLU A 2 31.42 17.30 -13.51
N LEU A 3 31.86 17.35 -12.25
CA LEU A 3 31.00 17.03 -11.11
C LEU A 3 29.86 18.04 -11.11
N LEU A 4 28.63 17.51 -11.04
CA LEU A 4 27.45 18.34 -10.87
C LEU A 4 27.62 19.16 -9.57
N ASP A 5 27.80 20.47 -9.71
CA ASP A 5 27.98 21.36 -8.57
C ASP A 5 26.70 21.37 -7.73
N ARG A 6 26.87 21.51 -6.41
CA ARG A 6 25.78 21.54 -5.44
C ARG A 6 24.78 22.66 -5.77
N ALA A 7 25.27 23.80 -6.25
CA ALA A 7 24.42 24.91 -6.66
C ALA A 7 23.53 24.53 -7.85
N THR A 8 24.11 23.92 -8.89
CA THR A 8 23.37 23.42 -10.06
C THR A 8 22.31 22.38 -9.67
N PHE A 9 22.65 21.46 -8.74
CA PHE A 9 21.68 20.48 -8.25
C PHE A 9 20.49 21.13 -7.52
N LEU A 10 20.77 22.10 -6.64
CA LEU A 10 19.72 22.78 -5.87
C LEU A 10 18.80 23.61 -6.77
N GLU A 11 19.36 24.31 -7.77
CA GLU A 11 18.57 25.08 -8.73
C GLU A 11 17.63 24.18 -9.56
N TRP A 12 18.14 23.03 -10.01
CA TRP A 12 17.32 22.05 -10.72
C TRP A 12 16.24 21.43 -9.83
N MET A 13 16.58 21.09 -8.59
CA MET A 13 15.63 20.57 -7.61
C MET A 13 14.53 21.58 -7.27
N GLU A 14 14.87 22.86 -7.13
CA GLU A 14 13.90 23.93 -6.90
C GLU A 14 12.93 24.06 -8.07
N ARG A 15 13.44 24.00 -9.31
CA ARG A 15 12.60 24.00 -10.52
C ARG A 15 11.68 22.79 -10.59
N ILE A 16 12.16 21.61 -10.20
CA ILE A 16 11.36 20.38 -10.13
C ILE A 16 10.27 20.50 -9.07
N MET A 17 10.60 20.99 -7.87
CA MET A 17 9.64 21.18 -6.78
C MET A 17 8.54 22.16 -7.16
N LYS A 18 8.89 23.28 -7.80
CA LYS A 18 7.92 24.26 -8.32
C LYS A 18 6.96 23.63 -9.33
N ARG A 19 7.47 22.77 -10.24
CA ARG A 19 6.62 22.03 -11.18
C ARG A 19 5.68 21.04 -10.49
N PHE A 20 6.12 20.39 -9.41
CA PHE A 20 5.24 19.54 -8.60
C PHE A 20 4.12 20.34 -7.93
N ASP A 21 4.40 21.53 -7.42
CA ASP A 21 3.40 22.38 -6.79
C ASP A 21 2.38 22.90 -7.81
N ASP A 22 2.82 23.28 -9.02
CA ASP A 22 1.93 23.64 -10.13
C ASP A 22 1.03 22.46 -10.56
N LEU A 23 1.56 21.23 -10.54
CA LEU A 23 0.83 19.99 -10.81
C LEU A 23 -0.22 19.68 -9.75
N LYS A 24 0.06 19.95 -8.47
CA LYS A 24 -0.91 19.80 -7.38
C LYS A 24 -2.07 20.80 -7.52
N GLN A 25 -1.81 22.01 -8.01
CA GLN A 25 -2.85 23.03 -8.20
C GLN A 25 -3.75 22.74 -9.42
N THR A 26 -3.21 22.09 -10.45
CA THR A 26 -3.95 21.70 -11.67
C THR A 26 -4.61 20.33 -11.58
N ALA A 27 -4.58 19.67 -10.41
CA ALA A 27 -5.26 18.40 -10.15
C ALA A 27 -6.50 18.57 -9.25
N PRO A 28 -7.55 19.31 -9.65
CA PRO A 28 -8.84 19.25 -8.96
C PRO A 28 -9.53 17.88 -9.14
N ASP A 29 -9.00 17.02 -10.02
CA ASP A 29 -9.59 15.75 -10.42
C ASP A 29 -8.64 14.57 -10.14
N ILE A 30 -7.95 14.59 -8.98
CA ILE A 30 -7.42 13.34 -8.44
C ILE A 30 -8.65 12.45 -8.24
N PRO A 31 -8.79 11.32 -8.97
CA PRO A 31 -10.00 10.53 -8.94
C PRO A 31 -10.31 10.22 -7.49
N GLN A 32 -11.45 10.74 -7.02
CA GLN A 32 -11.83 10.58 -5.63
C GLN A 32 -11.82 9.09 -5.32
N ARG A 33 -11.03 8.73 -4.31
CA ARG A 33 -10.91 7.36 -3.86
C ARG A 33 -12.33 6.84 -3.65
N PRO A 34 -12.72 5.73 -4.30
CA PRO A 34 -14.08 5.23 -4.17
C PRO A 34 -14.33 4.89 -2.71
N MET A 35 -15.54 5.18 -2.24
CA MET A 35 -15.95 4.97 -0.87
C MET A 35 -17.09 3.96 -0.85
N ILE A 36 -17.10 3.07 0.14
CA ILE A 36 -18.22 2.16 0.42
C ILE A 36 -18.63 2.42 1.86
N ASP A 37 -19.90 2.71 2.10
CA ASP A 37 -20.47 3.01 3.43
C ASP A 37 -19.74 4.12 4.22
N GLY A 38 -19.14 5.07 3.50
CA GLY A 38 -18.36 6.16 4.10
C GLY A 38 -16.91 5.79 4.45
N GLU A 39 -16.49 4.54 4.21
CA GLU A 39 -15.10 4.11 4.34
C GLU A 39 -14.33 4.28 3.02
N PRO A 40 -13.13 4.89 3.05
CA PRO A 40 -12.28 5.02 1.86
C PRO A 40 -11.68 3.66 1.48
N LEU A 41 -11.79 3.30 0.20
CA LEU A 41 -11.23 2.05 -0.29
C LEU A 41 -9.71 2.12 -0.48
N LEU A 42 -9.01 1.13 0.04
CA LEU A 42 -7.57 0.96 -0.10
C LEU A 42 -7.23 0.27 -1.43
N ASP A 43 -6.16 0.70 -2.07
CA ASP A 43 -5.64 0.03 -3.26
C ASP A 43 -4.60 -1.06 -2.92
N ASN A 44 -4.15 -1.79 -3.94
CA ASN A 44 -3.17 -2.86 -3.76
C ASN A 44 -1.86 -2.40 -3.09
N GLN A 45 -1.41 -1.17 -3.36
CA GLN A 45 -0.16 -0.67 -2.81
C GLN A 45 -0.31 -0.38 -1.33
N GLU A 46 -1.41 0.27 -0.94
CA GLU A 46 -1.72 0.55 0.46
C GLU A 46 -1.85 -0.72 1.28
N VAL A 47 -2.57 -1.72 0.76
CA VAL A 47 -2.73 -3.01 1.45
C VAL A 47 -1.39 -3.76 1.55
N CYS A 48 -0.56 -3.73 0.51
CA CYS A 48 0.79 -4.30 0.57
C CYS A 48 1.65 -3.64 1.65
N MET A 49 1.58 -2.32 1.79
CA MET A 49 2.32 -1.58 2.82
C MET A 49 1.78 -1.87 4.22
N MET A 50 0.44 -1.85 4.39
CA MET A 50 -0.22 -2.10 5.66
C MET A 50 0.04 -3.52 6.19
N LEU A 51 -0.01 -4.53 5.31
CA LEU A 51 0.25 -5.92 5.65
C LEU A 51 1.74 -6.30 5.64
N GLN A 52 2.61 -5.41 5.15
CA GLN A 52 4.04 -5.69 4.88
C GLN A 52 4.26 -6.95 4.02
N VAL A 53 3.46 -7.09 2.95
CA VAL A 53 3.53 -8.24 2.04
C VAL A 53 3.80 -7.83 0.60
N SER A 54 4.38 -8.75 -0.16
CA SER A 54 4.54 -8.57 -1.60
C SER A 54 3.20 -8.68 -2.34
N LYS A 55 3.13 -8.08 -3.54
CA LYS A 55 1.98 -8.19 -4.45
C LYS A 55 1.60 -9.66 -4.74
N ARG A 56 2.60 -10.55 -4.79
CA ARG A 56 2.39 -11.99 -4.99
C ARG A 56 1.65 -12.64 -3.81
N THR A 57 1.98 -12.26 -2.58
CA THR A 57 1.27 -12.73 -1.39
C THR A 57 -0.15 -12.19 -1.33
N LEU A 58 -0.35 -10.91 -1.66
CA LEU A 58 -1.69 -10.31 -1.76
C LEU A 58 -2.57 -10.99 -2.80
N GLN A 59 -2.00 -11.34 -3.98
CA GLN A 59 -2.69 -12.12 -4.99
C GLN A 59 -3.11 -13.50 -4.48
N ARG A 60 -2.25 -14.17 -3.70
CA ARG A 60 -2.58 -15.47 -3.10
C ARG A 60 -3.75 -15.35 -2.13
N TYR A 61 -3.76 -14.34 -1.26
CA TYR A 61 -4.87 -14.12 -0.31
C TYR A 61 -6.20 -13.86 -1.00
N ARG A 62 -6.20 -13.17 -2.15
CA ARG A 62 -7.39 -13.03 -2.99
C ARG A 62 -7.83 -14.35 -3.61
N ALA A 63 -6.89 -15.09 -4.21
CA ALA A 63 -7.18 -16.36 -4.87
C ALA A 63 -7.70 -17.42 -3.89
N SER A 64 -7.23 -17.41 -2.64
CA SER A 64 -7.70 -18.31 -1.58
C SER A 64 -8.97 -17.83 -0.86
N GLY A 65 -9.50 -16.65 -1.21
CA GLY A 65 -10.67 -16.05 -0.54
C GLY A 65 -10.41 -15.65 0.92
N THR A 66 -9.15 -15.62 1.35
CA THR A 66 -8.80 -15.30 2.75
C THR A 66 -8.87 -13.81 3.02
N LEU A 67 -8.66 -12.97 2.00
CA LEU A 67 -8.81 -11.53 2.09
C LEU A 67 -9.96 -11.07 1.18
N PRO A 68 -11.04 -10.50 1.76
CA PRO A 68 -12.12 -9.89 0.98
C PRO A 68 -11.60 -8.80 0.06
N TYR A 69 -12.26 -8.60 -1.08
CA TYR A 69 -11.92 -7.56 -2.03
C TYR A 69 -13.16 -7.13 -2.82
N HIS A 70 -13.12 -5.90 -3.32
CA HIS A 70 -14.18 -5.27 -4.09
C HIS A 70 -13.66 -4.88 -5.45
N ILE A 71 -14.50 -4.97 -6.49
CA ILE A 71 -14.15 -4.49 -7.84
C ILE A 71 -14.95 -3.23 -8.10
N VAL A 72 -14.25 -2.10 -8.23
CA VAL A 72 -14.85 -0.81 -8.57
C VAL A 72 -14.11 -0.26 -9.78
N TYR A 73 -14.85 0.06 -10.85
CA TYR A 73 -14.30 0.49 -12.14
C TYR A 73 -13.19 -0.43 -12.68
N HIS A 74 -13.41 -1.75 -12.63
CA HIS A 74 -12.44 -2.79 -13.05
C HIS A 74 -11.12 -2.81 -12.25
N LYS A 75 -10.99 -2.02 -11.18
CA LYS A 75 -9.86 -2.04 -10.25
C LYS A 75 -10.24 -2.78 -8.98
N THR A 76 -9.28 -3.53 -8.42
CA THR A 76 -9.42 -4.19 -7.12
C THR A 76 -9.18 -3.19 -5.99
N TRP A 77 -10.09 -3.21 -5.03
CA TRP A 77 -10.13 -2.35 -3.86
C TRP A 77 -10.41 -3.16 -2.60
N TYR A 78 -10.09 -2.59 -1.44
CA TYR A 78 -10.22 -3.24 -0.14
C TYR A 78 -10.79 -2.29 0.89
N LEU A 79 -11.68 -2.77 1.75
CA LEU A 79 -12.15 -2.00 2.91
C LEU A 79 -11.11 -2.07 4.03
N GLU A 80 -10.83 -0.93 4.66
CA GLU A 80 -9.89 -0.86 5.78
C GLU A 80 -10.33 -1.76 6.95
N SER A 81 -11.62 -1.74 7.28
CA SER A 81 -12.23 -2.60 8.30
C SER A 81 -11.97 -4.10 8.07
N GLU A 82 -12.11 -4.56 6.82
CA GLU A 82 -11.84 -5.95 6.43
C GLU A 82 -10.34 -6.30 6.54
N ILE A 83 -9.45 -5.38 6.14
CA ILE A 83 -8.00 -5.58 6.29
C ILE A 83 -7.62 -5.69 7.77
N LEU A 84 -8.18 -4.83 8.63
CA LEU A 84 -7.92 -4.86 10.07
C LEU A 84 -8.43 -6.16 10.71
N ALA A 85 -9.63 -6.63 10.34
CA ALA A 85 -10.16 -7.91 10.80
C ALA A 85 -9.28 -9.09 10.36
N PHE A 86 -8.77 -9.05 9.12
CA PHE A 86 -7.80 -10.02 8.62
C PHE A 86 -6.51 -10.01 9.44
N MET A 87 -5.95 -8.83 9.74
CA MET A 87 -4.75 -8.71 10.56
C MET A 87 -4.93 -9.33 11.94
N GLN A 88 -6.03 -9.00 12.63
CA GLN A 88 -6.33 -9.53 13.96
C GLN A 88 -6.40 -11.07 13.96
N THR A 89 -7.05 -11.64 12.95
CA THR A 89 -7.22 -13.09 12.82
C THR A 89 -5.89 -13.78 12.52
N HIS A 90 -5.14 -13.30 11.51
CA HIS A 90 -3.97 -14.01 10.99
C HIS A 90 -2.64 -13.71 11.71
N PHE A 91 -2.48 -12.54 12.34
CA PHE A 91 -1.30 -12.31 13.21
C PHE A 91 -1.35 -13.22 14.45
N THR A 92 -2.54 -13.40 15.03
CA THR A 92 -2.76 -14.28 16.18
C THR A 92 -2.39 -15.73 15.84
N GLU A 93 -2.74 -16.21 14.65
CA GLU A 93 -2.34 -17.54 14.19
C GLU A 93 -0.83 -17.67 13.99
N ASN A 94 -0.16 -16.68 13.38
CA ASN A 94 1.28 -16.74 13.14
C ASN A 94 2.09 -16.70 14.44
N LEU A 95 1.65 -15.93 15.44
CA LEU A 95 2.22 -15.97 16.80
C LEU A 95 2.02 -17.34 17.44
N LYS A 96 0.83 -17.94 17.34
CA LYS A 96 0.57 -19.31 17.83
C LYS A 96 1.44 -20.35 17.14
N ARG A 97 1.65 -20.25 15.81
CA ARG A 97 2.53 -21.13 15.04
C ARG A 97 4.01 -20.97 15.42
N LYS A 98 4.49 -19.74 15.67
CA LYS A 98 5.87 -19.50 16.16
C LYS A 98 6.10 -20.12 17.54
N ARG A 99 5.13 -20.04 18.46
CA ARG A 99 5.23 -20.62 19.81
C ARG A 99 5.18 -22.15 19.82
N LYS A 100 4.57 -22.77 18.81
CA LYS A 100 4.47 -24.24 18.67
C LYS A 100 5.65 -24.88 17.93
N ARG A 101 6.54 -24.10 17.31
CA ARG A 101 7.72 -24.68 16.64
C ARG A 101 8.74 -25.06 17.71
N PRO A 102 9.15 -26.34 17.81
CA PRO A 102 10.26 -26.70 18.68
C PRO A 102 11.52 -25.95 18.22
N PRO A 103 12.44 -25.62 19.13
CA PRO A 103 13.72 -25.04 18.74
C PRO A 103 14.38 -25.98 17.73
N LYS A 104 14.81 -25.42 16.59
CA LYS A 104 15.64 -26.18 15.65
C LYS A 104 16.92 -26.53 16.40
N GLY A 105 17.09 -27.81 16.71
CA GLY A 105 18.33 -28.31 17.29
C GLY A 105 19.50 -27.91 16.38
N THR A 106 20.48 -27.24 16.97
CA THR A 106 21.84 -27.09 16.46
C THR A 106 22.63 -28.35 16.76
#